data_AF-A0A928PLL4-F1
#
_entry.id   AF-A0A928PLL4-F1
#
_cell.length_a   1.000
_cell.length_b   1.000
_cell.length_c   1.000
_cell.angle_alpha   90.00
_cell.angle_beta   90.00
_cell.angle_gamma   90.00
#
_symmetry.space_group_name_H-M   'P 1'
#
loop_
_entity.id
_entity.type
_entity.pdbx_description
1 polymer ?
#
loop_
_entity_poly.entity_id
_entity_poly.type
_entity_poly.pdbx_seq_one_letter_code
_entity_poly.pdbx_strand_id
1 'polypeptide(L)'
;MEYRFGNSIKVNEQGLTEELTCPHCEKKVSFSVFSNTEGKLDASFPFFKSGNVYVLICPECAAVYTVDSDKGKLFTKGEKLAIGNFDLKEPEKFEA
;
A
#
# COMPACT_ATOMS: atom_id res chain seq x y z
N MET A 1 -8.74 -4.31 -15.68
CA MET A 1 -8.12 -3.17 -14.99
C MET A 1 -6.92 -3.71 -14.26
N GLU A 2 -5.71 -3.31 -14.66
CA GLU A 2 -4.45 -3.84 -14.13
C GLU A 2 -3.78 -2.74 -13.28
N TYR A 3 -3.47 -3.05 -12.02
CA TYR A 3 -2.80 -2.14 -11.10
C TYR A 3 -1.35 -2.61 -10.94
N ARG A 4 -0.38 -1.69 -11.07
CA ARG A 4 1.04 -2.02 -10.89
C ARG A 4 1.36 -2.17 -9.40
N PHE A 5 1.56 -3.41 -8.98
CA PHE A 5 1.89 -3.77 -7.60
C PHE A 5 3.41 -3.95 -7.45
N GLY A 6 4.17 -2.85 -7.54
CA GLY A 6 5.63 -2.89 -7.57
C GLY A 6 6.21 -3.70 -8.74
N ASN A 7 7.53 -3.91 -8.74
CA ASN A 7 8.25 -4.62 -9.80
C ASN A 7 8.74 -6.02 -9.36
N SER A 8 8.47 -6.42 -8.12
CA SER A 8 8.88 -7.72 -7.60
C SER A 8 7.75 -8.74 -7.67
N ILE A 9 8.08 -9.98 -8.03
CA ILE A 9 7.12 -11.10 -8.09
C ILE A 9 6.63 -11.48 -6.69
N LYS A 10 7.42 -11.18 -5.65
CA LYS A 10 7.08 -11.50 -4.25
C LYS A 10 6.23 -10.41 -3.62
N VAL A 11 4.97 -10.74 -3.35
CA VAL A 11 4.07 -9.96 -2.51
C VAL A 11 4.14 -10.51 -1.09
N ASN A 12 4.50 -9.66 -0.13
CA ASN A 12 4.49 -10.04 1.28
C ASN A 12 3.23 -9.47 1.95
N GLU A 13 2.42 -10.36 2.54
CA GLU A 13 1.31 -9.99 3.42
C GLU A 13 1.88 -9.46 4.75
N GLN A 14 1.49 -8.24 5.12
CA GLN A 14 1.94 -7.56 6.33
C GLN A 14 0.92 -7.68 7.48
N GLY A 15 -0.29 -8.14 7.18
CA GLY A 15 -1.37 -8.39 8.14
C GLY A 15 -2.56 -7.45 7.96
N LEU A 16 -3.42 -7.44 8.98
CA LEU A 16 -4.66 -6.66 9.01
C LEU A 16 -4.45 -5.33 9.75
N THR A 17 -5.01 -4.23 9.22
CA THR A 17 -5.08 -2.95 9.94
C THR A 17 -6.10 -3.01 11.07
N GLU A 18 -6.07 -2.00 11.93
CA GLU A 18 -7.19 -1.69 12.83
C GLU A 18 -8.46 -1.35 12.03
N GLU A 19 -9.59 -1.25 12.73
CA GLU A 19 -10.88 -0.91 12.13
C GLU A 19 -10.86 0.49 11.52
N LEU A 20 -10.70 0.55 10.20
CA LEU A 20 -10.68 1.78 9.42
C LEU A 20 -12.01 1.92 8.67
N THR A 21 -12.44 3.16 8.45
CA THR A 21 -13.65 3.42 7.66
C THR A 21 -13.28 3.49 6.20
N CYS A 22 -13.81 2.57 5.39
CA CYS A 22 -13.53 2.57 3.97
C CYS A 22 -14.22 3.76 3.29
N PRO A 23 -13.50 4.63 2.56
CA PRO A 23 -14.12 5.77 1.90
C PRO A 23 -15.03 5.39 0.72
N HIS A 24 -14.97 4.13 0.25
CA HIS A 24 -15.83 3.65 -0.83
C HIS A 24 -17.15 3.01 -0.36
N CYS A 25 -17.15 2.31 0.77
CA CYS A 25 -18.35 1.64 1.29
C CYS A 25 -18.86 2.19 2.63
N GLU A 26 -18.15 3.18 3.22
CA GLU A 26 -18.45 3.82 4.51
C GLU A 26 -18.54 2.87 5.71
N LYS A 27 -18.17 1.59 5.52
CA LYS A 27 -18.14 0.58 6.58
C LYS A 27 -16.82 0.61 7.32
N LYS A 28 -16.87 0.27 8.61
CA LYS A 28 -15.68 -0.03 9.41
C LYS A 28 -15.20 -1.44 9.09
N VAL A 29 -13.99 -1.55 8.58
CA VAL A 29 -13.38 -2.80 8.13
C VAL A 29 -11.90 -2.82 8.50
N SER A 30 -11.36 -4.00 8.73
CA SER A 30 -9.92 -4.22 8.78
C SER A 30 -9.40 -4.44 7.36
N PHE A 31 -8.47 -3.59 6.93
CA PHE A 31 -7.87 -3.72 5.61
C PHE A 31 -6.73 -4.73 5.63
N SER A 32 -6.63 -5.55 4.58
CA SER A 32 -5.48 -6.42 4.37
C SER A 32 -4.34 -5.62 3.74
N VAL A 33 -3.20 -5.56 4.42
CA VAL A 33 -2.01 -4.82 3.98
C VAL A 33 -1.06 -5.77 3.29
N PHE A 34 -0.68 -5.40 2.08
CA PHE A 34 0.29 -6.09 1.25
C PHE A 34 1.43 -5.14 0.92
N SER A 35 2.63 -5.71 0.78
CA SER A 35 3.83 -4.96 0.42
C SER A 35 4.52 -5.59 -0.79
N ASN A 36 5.03 -4.73 -1.67
CA ASN A 36 5.89 -5.11 -2.78
C ASN A 36 7.12 -4.22 -2.82
N THR A 37 8.23 -4.76 -3.28
CA THR A 37 9.43 -3.97 -3.52
C THR A 37 9.43 -3.44 -4.97
N GLU A 38 9.44 -2.12 -5.10
CA GLU A 38 9.60 -1.42 -6.36
C GLU A 38 11.02 -0.86 -6.46
N GLY A 39 11.83 -1.46 -7.33
CA GLY A 39 13.09 -0.86 -7.76
C GLY A 39 12.83 0.09 -8.93
N LYS A 40 13.21 1.36 -8.77
CA LYS A 40 13.28 2.36 -9.85
C LYS A 40 14.74 2.72 -10.11
N LEU A 41 15.12 2.68 -11.39
CA LEU A 41 16.39 3.23 -11.86
C LEU A 41 16.23 4.75 -11.94
N ASP A 42 16.98 5.47 -11.12
CA ASP A 42 17.01 6.94 -11.13
C ASP A 42 18.31 7.38 -11.81
N ALA A 43 18.24 8.41 -12.66
CA ALA A 43 19.43 8.94 -13.35
C ALA A 43 20.40 9.66 -12.39
N SER A 44 19.99 9.85 -11.12
CA SER A 44 20.78 10.47 -10.06
C SER A 44 21.61 9.44 -9.30
N PHE A 45 22.88 9.75 -9.01
CA PHE A 45 23.79 8.87 -8.26
C PHE A 45 23.40 8.85 -6.76
N PRO A 46 23.20 7.68 -6.09
CA PRO A 46 23.37 6.31 -6.58
C PRO A 46 22.14 5.81 -7.37
N PHE A 47 22.41 5.13 -8.49
CA PHE A 47 21.46 4.81 -9.58
C PHE A 47 20.24 3.94 -9.24
N PHE A 48 20.14 3.39 -8.03
CA PHE A 48 19.08 2.47 -7.64
C PHE A 48 18.30 3.03 -6.45
N LYS A 49 17.05 3.44 -6.68
CA LYS A 49 16.08 3.71 -5.62
C LYS A 49 15.21 2.47 -5.41
N SER A 50 15.43 1.80 -4.29
CA SER A 50 14.61 0.68 -3.83
C SER A 50 13.53 1.22 -2.88
N GLY A 51 12.29 1.24 -3.33
CA GLY A 51 11.11 1.60 -2.53
C GLY A 51 10.30 0.35 -2.19
N ASN A 52 9.54 0.40 -1.09
CA ASN A 52 8.47 -0.56 -0.85
C ASN A 52 7.15 0.14 -1.07
N VAL A 53 6.31 -0.43 -1.91
CA VAL A 53 4.92 0.01 -2.12
C VAL A 53 4.04 -0.80 -1.19
N TYR A 54 3.18 -0.10 -0.47
CA TYR A 54 2.23 -0.69 0.46
C TYR A 54 0.82 -0.45 -0.06
N VAL A 55 0.04 -1.51 -0.08
CA VAL A 55 -1.30 -1.53 -0.66
C VAL A 55 -2.26 -2.15 0.34
N LEU A 56 -3.42 -1.53 0.46
CA LEU A 56 -4.49 -1.94 1.34
C LEU A 56 -5.68 -2.36 0.49
N ILE A 57 -6.26 -3.51 0.82
CA ILE A 57 -7.44 -4.02 0.14
C ILE A 57 -8.57 -4.10 1.14
N CYS A 58 -9.71 -3.48 0.80
CA CYS A 58 -10.93 -3.58 1.56
C CYS A 58 -11.59 -4.96 1.32
N PRO A 59 -11.88 -5.75 2.37
CA PRO A 59 -12.52 -7.06 2.20
C PRO A 59 -13.98 -6.98 1.74
N GLU A 60 -14.68 -5.88 2.01
CA GLU A 60 -16.11 -5.71 1.71
C GLU A 60 -16.38 -5.28 0.26
N CYS A 61 -15.58 -4.34 -0.25
CA CYS A 61 -15.80 -3.75 -1.58
C CYS A 61 -14.66 -3.99 -2.56
N ALA A 62 -13.63 -4.73 -2.16
CA ALA A 62 -12.41 -5.00 -2.95
C ALA A 62 -11.70 -3.71 -3.44
N ALA A 63 -11.99 -2.57 -2.81
CA ALA A 63 -11.31 -1.31 -3.13
C ALA A 63 -9.84 -1.39 -2.72
N VAL A 64 -8.98 -0.94 -3.62
CA VAL A 64 -7.53 -0.95 -3.47
C VAL A 64 -7.06 0.46 -3.17
N TYR A 65 -6.25 0.61 -2.13
CA TYR A 65 -5.65 1.87 -1.72
C TYR A 65 -4.14 1.71 -1.56
N THR A 66 -3.40 2.79 -1.72
CA THR A 66 -1.97 2.88 -1.44
C THR A 66 -1.73 3.77 -0.23
N VAL A 67 -0.61 3.57 0.45
CA VAL A 67 -0.14 4.46 1.52
C VAL A 67 1.29 4.86 1.27
N ASP A 68 1.71 5.97 1.88
CA ASP A 68 3.11 6.40 1.83
C ASP A 68 4.04 5.32 2.39
N SER A 69 5.20 5.19 1.74
CA SER A 69 6.24 4.22 2.09
C SER A 69 6.68 4.31 3.56
N ASP A 70 6.69 5.50 4.15
CA ASP A 70 7.07 5.69 5.55
C ASP A 70 6.03 5.12 6.51
N LYS A 71 4.74 5.34 6.23
CA LYS A 71 3.63 4.80 7.05
C LYS A 71 3.53 3.29 6.93
N GLY A 72 3.70 2.76 5.73
CA GLY A 72 3.78 1.32 5.51
C GLY A 72 4.96 0.67 6.23
N LYS A 73 6.13 1.33 6.29
CA LYS A 73 7.27 0.85 7.08
C LYS A 73 6.98 0.83 8.58
N LEU A 74 6.32 1.85 9.12
CA LEU A 74 5.90 1.88 10.53
C LEU A 74 4.91 0.76 10.84
N PHE A 75 3.97 0.50 9.93
CA PHE A 75 3.03 -0.62 10.03
C PHE A 75 3.75 -1.97 10.06
N THR A 76 4.69 -2.22 9.14
CA THR A 76 5.53 -3.44 9.14
C THR A 76 6.37 -3.59 10.41
N LYS A 77 6.75 -2.49 11.07
CA LYS A 77 7.48 -2.52 12.35
C LYS A 77 6.59 -2.84 13.56
N GLY A 78 5.28 -2.94 13.37
CA GLY A 78 4.31 -3.33 14.40
C GLY A 78 3.38 -2.19 14.86
N GLU A 79 3.52 -0.98 14.32
CA GLU A 79 2.64 0.14 14.65
C GLU A 79 1.35 0.07 13.82
N LYS A 80 0.37 -0.70 14.29
CA LYS A 80 -0.92 -0.89 13.60
C LYS A 80 -1.71 0.40 13.37
N LEU A 81 -1.51 1.40 14.24
CA LEU A 81 -2.14 2.73 14.19
C LEU A 81 -1.45 3.70 13.21
N ALA A 82 -0.34 3.29 12.57
CA ALA A 82 0.39 4.16 11.65
C ALA A 82 -0.37 4.46 10.35
N ILE A 83 -1.38 3.65 10.03
CA ILE A 83 -2.25 3.84 8.85
C ILE A 83 -3.63 4.30 9.33
N GLY A 84 -3.97 5.57 9.09
CA GLY A 84 -5.28 6.12 9.39
C GLY A 84 -6.17 6.29 8.15
N ASN A 85 -7.45 6.63 8.37
CA ASN A 85 -8.43 6.85 7.28
C ASN A 85 -8.00 7.93 6.27
N PHE A 86 -7.24 8.93 6.71
CA PHE A 86 -6.78 10.05 5.87
C PHE A 86 -5.54 9.72 5.03
N ASP A 87 -4.91 8.57 5.29
CA ASP A 87 -3.67 8.18 4.63
C ASP A 87 -3.89 7.28 3.42
N LEU A 88 -5.14 6.86 3.21
CA LEU A 88 -5.58 6.09 2.08
C LEU A 88 -5.53 6.95 0.82
N LYS A 89 -4.56 6.67 -0.05
CA LYS A 89 -4.45 7.27 -1.38
C LYS A 89 -4.99 6.30 -2.43
N GLU A 90 -5.52 6.84 -3.51
CA GLU A 90 -5.86 5.99 -4.66
C GLU A 90 -4.57 5.52 -5.35
N PRO A 91 -4.50 4.25 -5.78
CA PRO A 91 -3.35 3.76 -6.52
C PRO A 91 -3.18 4.54 -7.83
N GLU A 92 -1.94 4.89 -8.17
CA GLU A 92 -1.63 5.48 -9.46
C GLU A 92 -2.11 4.55 -10.58
N LYS A 93 -2.92 5.08 -11.49
CA LYS A 93 -3.45 4.33 -12.63
C LYS A 93 -2.31 4.01 -13.58
N PHE A 94 -2.30 2.79 -14.11
CA PHE A 94 -1.41 2.43 -15.21
C PHE A 94 -1.89 3.15 -16.47
N GLU A 95 -1.20 4.22 -16.89
CA GLU A 95 -1.30 4.70 -18.26
C GLU A 95 -0.42 3.80 -19.13
N ALA A 96 -1.07 3.07 -20.03
CA ALA A 96 -0.45 2.12 -20.96
C ALA A 96 0.32 2.84 -22.09
#